data_AF-A0A2L2Z6V9-F1
#
_entry.id   AF-A0A2L2Z6V9-F1
#
_cell.length_a   1.000
_cell.length_b   1.000
_cell.length_c   1.000
_cell.angle_alpha   90.00
_cell.angle_beta   90.00
_cell.angle_gamma   90.00
#
_symmetry.space_group_name_H-M   'P 1'
#
loop_
_entity.id
_entity.type
_entity.pdbx_description
1 polymer ?
#
loop_
_entity_poly.entity_id
_entity_poly.type
_entity_poly.pdbx_seq_one_letter_code
_entity_poly.pdbx_strand_id
1 'polypeptide(L)' 'LIKEGLGGGLGWSLETDEFRGNCYGDKYPLLAHISKKLNGPVVRPTINPNIRPTVGPKPTGKPTGPVRR' A
#
# COMPACT_ATOMS: atom_id res chain seq x y z
N LEU A 1 9.08 -4.83 14.97
CA LEU A 1 7.82 -5.36 14.38
C LEU A 1 7.86 -6.88 14.33
N ILE A 2 8.53 -7.49 13.33
CA ILE A 2 8.52 -8.96 13.15
C ILE A 2 9.20 -9.70 14.31
N LYS A 3 10.35 -9.20 14.78
CA LYS A 3 11.09 -9.80 15.91
C LYS A 3 10.31 -9.79 17.23
N GLU A 4 9.49 -8.76 17.44
CA GLU A 4 8.73 -8.55 18.68
C GLU A 4 7.30 -9.13 18.60
N GLY A 5 6.94 -9.83 17.51
CA GLY A 5 5.63 -10.45 17.34
C GLY A 5 4.44 -9.49 17.27
N LEU A 6 4.66 -8.23 16.88
CA LEU A 6 3.61 -7.21 16.84
C LEU A 6 2.70 -7.39 15.62
N GLY A 7 1.39 -7.19 15.81
CA GLY A 7 0.37 -7.37 14.75
C GLY A 7 0.40 -6.34 13.62
N GLY A 8 1.12 -5.22 13.80
CA GLY A 8 1.23 -4.17 12.78
C GLY A 8 1.98 -2.94 13.28
N GLY A 9 2.16 -1.96 12.40
CA GLY A 9 2.75 -0.65 12.71
C GLY A 9 1.86 0.47 12.17
N LEU A 10 1.78 1.56 12.91
CA LEU A 10 1.07 2.78 12.51
C LEU A 10 2.10 3.83 12.08
N GLY A 11 1.91 4.41 10.90
CA GLY A 11 2.65 5.59 10.45
C GLY A 11 1.74 6.81 10.44
N TRP A 12 2.25 7.94 10.89
CA TRP A 12 1.62 9.25 10.75
C TRP A 12 2.61 10.20 10.08
N SER A 13 2.27 10.93 9.02
CA SER A 13 1.00 11.01 8.27
C SER A 13 1.17 10.49 6.83
N LEU A 14 0.06 10.35 6.10
CA LEU A 14 0.11 9.82 4.73
C LEU A 14 0.68 10.84 3.74
N GLU A 15 0.40 12.14 3.96
CA GLU A 15 0.82 13.21 3.04
C GLU A 15 2.31 13.54 3.09
N THR A 16 3.02 13.13 4.14
CA THR A 16 4.48 13.31 4.26
C THR A 16 5.27 12.19 3.61
N ASP A 17 4.62 11.10 3.19
CA ASP A 17 5.23 10.14 2.29
C ASP A 17 5.31 10.75 0.88
N GLU A 18 6.25 10.32 0.06
CA GLU A 18 6.46 10.81 -1.30
C GLU A 18 5.32 10.31 -2.21
N PHE A 19 4.14 10.91 -2.06
CA PHE A 19 2.90 10.49 -2.72
C PHE A 19 2.88 10.85 -4.21
N ARG A 20 3.70 11.82 -4.63
CA ARG A 20 3.83 12.25 -6.03
C ARG A 20 4.80 11.37 -6.81
N GLY A 21 5.82 10.83 -6.14
CA GLY A 21 6.87 10.05 -6.79
C GLY A 21 7.91 10.93 -7.50
N ASN A 22 8.05 12.19 -7.09
CA ASN A 22 8.94 13.16 -7.71
C ASN A 22 10.41 12.91 -7.36
N CYS A 23 10.69 12.41 -6.16
CA CYS A 23 12.07 12.20 -5.72
C CYS A 23 12.71 10.94 -6.33
N TYR A 24 11.97 9.84 -6.44
CA TYR A 24 12.52 8.52 -6.81
C TYR A 24 11.71 7.77 -7.87
N GLY A 25 10.73 8.42 -8.52
CA GLY A 25 9.85 7.80 -9.52
C GLY A 25 8.77 6.87 -8.96
N ASP A 26 8.88 6.48 -7.68
CA ASP A 26 7.96 5.61 -7.00
C ASP A 26 7.05 6.38 -6.02
N LYS A 27 5.75 6.12 -6.08
CA LYS A 27 4.78 6.65 -5.10
C LYS A 27 4.81 5.85 -3.81
N TYR A 28 4.70 6.54 -2.68
CA TYR A 28 4.64 5.95 -1.34
C TYR A 28 5.80 4.98 -1.03
N PRO A 29 7.07 5.39 -1.23
CA PRO A 29 8.21 4.52 -1.01
C PRO A 29 8.28 3.97 0.42
N LEU A 30 7.90 4.77 1.43
CA LEU A 30 7.96 4.34 2.84
C LEU A 30 6.90 3.28 3.13
N LEU A 31 5.65 3.54 2.78
CA LEU A 31 4.56 2.58 2.99
C LEU A 31 4.74 1.30 2.16
N ALA A 32 5.26 1.42 0.93
CA ALA A 32 5.58 0.25 0.12
C ALA A 32 6.67 -0.61 0.77
N HIS A 33 7.67 0.00 1.40
CA HIS A 33 8.71 -0.73 2.13
C HIS A 33 8.15 -1.45 3.37
N ILE A 34 7.31 -0.76 4.15
CA ILE A 34 6.64 -1.34 5.32
C ILE A 34 5.77 -2.52 4.90
N SER A 35 4.92 -2.34 3.88
CA SER A 35 4.10 -3.42 3.34
C SER A 35 4.96 -4.56 2.80
N LYS A 36 6.10 -4.27 2.16
CA LYS A 36 7.01 -5.30 1.66
C LYS A 36 7.58 -6.16 2.79
N LYS A 37 7.92 -5.55 3.91
CA LYS A 37 8.47 -6.25 5.07
C LYS A 37 7.41 -7.04 5.82
N LEU A 38 6.19 -6.52 5.95
CA LEU A 38 5.11 -7.18 6.68
C LEU A 38 4.37 -8.24 5.86
N ASN A 39 4.09 -7.95 4.59
CA ASN A 39 3.20 -8.76 3.74
C ASN A 39 3.90 -9.44 2.56
N GLY A 40 5.19 -9.15 2.32
CA GLY A 40 5.91 -9.64 1.14
C GLY A 40 5.78 -8.73 -0.09
N PRO A 41 6.21 -9.17 -1.29
CA PRO A 41 6.36 -8.32 -2.47
C PRO A 41 5.12 -7.49 -2.81
N VAL A 42 5.30 -6.18 -2.96
CA VAL A 42 4.23 -5.25 -3.39
C VAL A 42 4.20 -5.22 -4.91
N VAL A 43 3.10 -5.68 -5.51
CA VAL A 43 2.87 -5.57 -6.95
C VAL A 43 2.34 -4.17 -7.24
N ARG A 44 3.14 -3.36 -7.94
CA ARG A 44 2.70 -2.05 -8.44
C ARG A 44 2.11 -2.25 -9.85
N PRO A 45 0.89 -1.77 -10.12
CA PRO A 45 0.35 -1.84 -11.48
C PRO A 45 1.19 -0.94 -12.39
N THR A 46 1.75 -1.52 -13.44
CA THR A 46 2.36 -0.75 -14.53
C THR A 46 1.23 -0.05 -15.27
N ILE A 47 1.09 1.27 -15.08
CA ILE A 47 0.15 2.08 -15.86
C ILE A 47 0.75 2.24 -17.25
N ASN A 48 0.34 1.39 -18.20
CA ASN A 48 0.59 1.68 -19.61
C ASN A 48 -0.27 2.91 -19.97
N PRO A 49 0.33 4.05 -20.39
CA PRO A 49 -0.42 5.28 -20.68
C PRO A 49 -1.45 5.11 -21.80
N ASN A 50 -1.33 4.07 -22.63
CA ASN A 50 -2.24 3.77 -23.73
C ASN A 50 -3.31 2.73 -23.37
N ILE A 51 -3.28 2.16 -22.16
CA ILE A 51 -4.30 1.24 -21.65
C ILE A 51 -4.96 1.94 -20.46
N ARG A 52 -6.19 2.42 -20.63
CA ARG A 52 -7.02 2.83 -19.50
C ARG A 52 -6.99 1.67 -18.50
N PRO A 53 -6.55 1.87 -17.25
CA PRO A 53 -6.52 0.79 -16.28
C PRO A 53 -7.93 0.20 -16.23
N THR A 54 -8.10 -1.02 -16.76
CA THR A 54 -9.22 -1.84 -16.35
C THR A 54 -8.88 -2.06 -14.89
N VAL A 55 -9.60 -1.35 -14.02
CA VAL A 55 -9.44 -1.44 -12.58
C VAL A 55 -9.28 -2.92 -12.29
N GLY A 56 -8.06 -3.36 -11.93
CA GLY A 56 -7.84 -4.75 -11.55
C GLY A 56 -8.90 -5.08 -10.51
N PRO A 57 -9.38 -6.35 -10.42
CA PRO A 57 -10.48 -6.69 -9.54
C PRO A 57 -10.24 -5.99 -8.20
N LYS A 58 -11.14 -5.04 -7.90
CA LYS A 58 -11.14 -4.26 -6.66
C LYS A 58 -10.71 -5.23 -5.57
N PRO A 59 -9.70 -4.93 -4.73
CA PRO A 59 -9.33 -5.82 -3.65
C PRO A 59 -10.61 -6.15 -2.89
N THR A 60 -11.15 -7.35 -3.11
CA THR A 60 -12.33 -7.86 -2.42
C THR A 60 -11.84 -8.38 -1.08
N GLY A 61 -11.14 -7.52 -0.33
CA GLY A 61 -11.14 -7.59 1.11
C GLY A 61 -12.54 -7.19 1.54
N LYS A 62 -13.48 -8.14 1.50
CA LYS A 62 -14.74 -8.02 2.23
C LYS A 62 -14.33 -7.71 3.67
N PRO A 63 -14.74 -6.59 4.28
CA PRO A 63 -14.48 -6.37 5.69
C PRO A 63 -15.20 -7.47 6.46
N THR A 64 -14.50 -8.54 6.83
CA THR A 64 -14.99 -9.53 7.78
C THR A 64 -14.79 -8.94 9.16
N GLY A 65 -15.65 -7.98 9.49
CA GLY A 65 -15.71 -7.34 10.79
C GLY A 65 -17.02 -6.59 10.89
N PRO A 66 -17.82 -6.79 11.94
CA PRO A 66 -19.07 -6.07 12.08
C PRO A 66 -18.77 -4.57 12.25
N VAL A 67 -19.25 -3.76 11.31
CA VAL A 67 -19.31 -2.30 11.47
C VAL A 67 -20.27 -2.03 12.63
N ARG A 68 -19.72 -1.81 13.83
CA ARG A 68 -20.48 -1.21 14.93
C ARG A 68 -20.68 0.26 14.60
N ARG A 69 -21.95 0.66 14.50
CA ARG A 69 -22.36 2.06 14.42
C ARG A 69 -22.11 2.76 15.74
#